data_AF-A0A6T8FT52-F1
#
_entry.id   AF-A0A6T8FT52-F1
#
_cell.length_a   1.000
_cell.length_b   1.000
_cell.length_c   1.000
_cell.angle_alpha   90.00
_cell.angle_beta   90.00
_cell.angle_gamma   90.00
#
_symmetry.space_group_name_H-M   'P 1'
#
loop_
_entity.id
_entity.type
_entity.pdbx_description
1 polymer ?
#
loop_
_entity_poly.entity_id
_entity_poly.type
_entity_poly.pdbx_seq_one_letter_code
_entity_poly.pdbx_strand_id
1 'polypeptide(L)'
;KLDSDLPSGQLFSAIDLNSGAVITVHRENACLAELYVAQPKLCDLVLSGGSGVPMLSPETMEKDATKMMIRHDDRDNAALGGTSNLVSVEQHTPTNTAGSNGGIFMVTNTVLPTGGTVKNEIGRTVEATLIRQVKTRVVLQTSESTAGGVKSSVNSLLGVWVSAPLDEWQKLVMGTKLIQIVNSIQLEGGQL
;
A
#
# COMPACT_ATOMS: atom_id res chain seq x y z
N LYS A 1 0.64 -23.28 19.75
CA LYS A 1 0.43 -21.82 19.92
C LYS A 1 1.64 -21.18 19.26
N LEU A 2 1.53 -20.81 17.98
CA LEU A 2 2.60 -20.10 17.29
C LEU A 2 2.38 -18.61 17.61
N ASP A 3 3.23 -18.07 18.49
CA ASP A 3 3.38 -16.63 18.64
C ASP A 3 4.14 -16.14 17.40
N SER A 4 3.40 -15.78 16.35
CA SER A 4 3.91 -15.11 15.15
C SER A 4 3.99 -13.61 15.42
N ASP A 5 4.81 -13.20 16.39
CA ASP A 5 5.05 -11.80 16.74
C ASP A 5 6.05 -11.13 15.78
N LEU A 6 5.69 -11.07 14.51
CA LEU A 6 6.05 -9.88 13.72
C LEU A 6 4.80 -9.01 13.75
N PRO A 7 4.80 -7.87 14.48
CA PRO A 7 3.61 -7.04 14.55
C PRO A 7 3.33 -6.49 13.16
N SER A 8 2.34 -7.09 12.49
CA SER A 8 1.69 -6.48 11.34
C SER A 8 1.00 -5.21 11.82
N GLY A 9 1.19 -4.12 11.12
CA GLY A 9 0.65 -2.84 11.58
C GLY A 9 1.38 -1.64 11.01
N GLN A 10 0.85 -0.48 11.37
CA GLN A 10 1.44 0.80 11.07
C GLN A 10 2.76 0.95 11.84
N LEU A 11 3.86 1.07 11.10
CA LEU A 11 5.18 1.33 11.66
C LEU A 11 5.44 2.82 11.83
N PHE A 12 4.89 3.63 10.92
CA PHE A 12 5.07 5.08 10.90
C PHE A 12 3.85 5.74 10.26
N SER A 13 3.47 6.92 10.76
CA SER A 13 2.57 7.83 10.06
C SER A 13 2.95 9.27 10.34
N ALA A 14 2.88 10.11 9.31
CA ALA A 14 3.03 11.55 9.43
C ALA A 14 2.00 12.24 8.55
N ILE A 15 1.53 13.40 9.03
CA ILE A 15 0.61 14.27 8.30
C ILE A 15 1.25 15.65 8.11
N ASP A 16 1.23 16.14 6.88
CA ASP A 16 1.44 17.56 6.60
C ASP A 16 0.07 18.26 6.60
N LEU A 17 -0.19 19.02 7.65
CA LEU A 17 -1.46 19.72 7.83
C LEU A 17 -1.69 20.81 6.77
N ASN A 18 -0.64 21.31 6.11
CA ASN A 18 -0.78 22.36 5.11
C ASN A 18 -1.32 21.81 3.78
N SER A 19 -0.87 20.63 3.37
CA SER A 19 -1.31 19.97 2.14
C SER A 19 -2.39 18.92 2.40
N GLY A 20 -2.62 18.53 3.65
CA GLY A 20 -3.42 17.36 3.98
C GLY A 20 -2.81 16.05 3.46
N ALA A 21 -1.51 16.06 3.13
CA ALA A 21 -0.79 14.86 2.73
C ALA A 21 -0.48 14.00 3.95
N VAL A 22 -0.63 12.69 3.79
CA VAL A 22 -0.41 11.67 4.80
C VAL A 22 0.57 10.66 4.23
N ILE A 23 1.59 10.31 5.00
CA ILE A 23 2.54 9.26 4.67
C ILE A 23 2.38 8.20 5.73
N THR A 24 2.08 6.97 5.34
CA THR A 24 2.06 5.83 6.25
C THR A 24 3.02 4.75 5.77
N VAL A 25 3.69 4.11 6.72
CA VAL A 25 4.50 2.92 6.47
C VAL A 25 3.85 1.77 7.21
N HIS A 26 3.47 0.73 6.48
CA HIS A 26 2.78 -0.43 7.00
C HIS A 26 3.56 -1.70 6.70
N ARG A 27 3.61 -2.58 7.69
CA ARG A 27 4.01 -3.97 7.49
C ARG A 27 2.76 -4.80 7.21
N GLU A 28 2.71 -5.39 6.02
CA GLU A 28 1.63 -6.26 5.56
C GLU A 28 2.04 -7.74 5.68
N ASN A 29 1.05 -8.60 5.91
CA ASN A 29 1.24 -10.04 6.07
C ASN A 29 1.14 -10.77 4.73
N ALA A 30 2.19 -11.52 4.39
CA ALA A 30 2.18 -12.44 3.25
C ALA A 30 2.01 -13.88 3.75
N CYS A 31 1.09 -14.63 3.15
CA CYS A 31 0.77 -16.00 3.57
C CYS A 31 0.76 -16.96 2.39
N LEU A 32 1.09 -18.23 2.62
CA LEU A 32 0.87 -19.29 1.62
C LEU A 32 -0.61 -19.33 1.18
N ALA A 33 -0.85 -19.75 -0.07
CA ALA A 33 -2.19 -19.80 -0.66
C ALA A 33 -3.22 -20.55 0.22
N GLU A 34 -2.80 -21.64 0.85
CA GLU A 34 -3.64 -22.43 1.76
C GLU A 34 -4.13 -21.60 2.96
N LEU A 35 -3.23 -20.87 3.60
CA LEU A 35 -3.54 -20.01 4.75
C LEU A 35 -4.33 -18.77 4.31
N TYR A 36 -4.05 -18.24 3.13
CA TYR A 36 -4.80 -17.13 2.54
C TYR A 36 -6.27 -17.48 2.28
N VAL A 37 -6.55 -18.70 1.79
CA VAL A 37 -7.92 -19.18 1.58
C VAL A 37 -8.61 -19.46 2.91
N ALA A 38 -7.90 -20.09 3.86
CA ALA A 38 -8.48 -20.46 5.14
C ALA A 38 -8.74 -19.26 6.06
N GLN A 39 -7.87 -18.25 6.03
CA GLN A 39 -7.87 -17.10 6.94
C GLN A 39 -7.62 -15.79 6.17
N PRO A 40 -8.55 -15.40 5.28
CA PRO A 40 -8.34 -14.25 4.40
C PRO A 40 -8.07 -12.98 5.19
N LYS A 41 -8.67 -12.77 6.37
CA LYS A 41 -8.48 -11.55 7.18
C LYS A 41 -7.08 -11.39 7.78
N LEU A 42 -6.30 -12.46 7.90
CA LEU A 42 -4.96 -12.42 8.49
C LEU A 42 -3.86 -12.21 7.46
N CYS A 43 -4.16 -12.53 6.20
CA CYS A 43 -3.22 -12.52 5.09
C CYS A 43 -3.60 -11.40 4.13
N ASP A 44 -2.72 -10.43 3.94
CA ASP A 44 -2.94 -9.37 2.96
C ASP A 44 -2.67 -9.90 1.55
N LEU A 45 -1.76 -10.86 1.41
CA LEU A 45 -1.26 -11.34 0.12
C LEU A 45 -0.92 -12.84 0.10
N VAL A 46 -0.91 -13.42 -1.10
CA VAL A 46 -0.49 -14.81 -1.35
C VAL A 46 1.01 -14.88 -1.61
N LEU A 47 1.72 -15.71 -0.85
CA LEU A 47 3.06 -16.19 -1.15
C LEU A 47 2.95 -17.23 -2.26
N SER A 48 3.67 -17.03 -3.36
CA SER A 48 3.78 -18.07 -4.39
C SER A 48 4.53 -19.27 -3.79
N GLY A 49 4.05 -20.48 -4.06
CA GLY A 49 4.45 -21.72 -3.39
C GLY A 49 5.91 -22.18 -3.57
N GLY A 50 6.80 -21.32 -4.07
CA GLY A 50 8.25 -21.51 -4.04
C GLY A 50 8.87 -20.81 -2.84
N SER A 51 9.88 -21.40 -2.22
CA SER A 51 10.57 -20.79 -1.08
C SER A 51 11.06 -19.39 -1.42
N GLY A 52 10.53 -18.37 -0.76
CA GLY A 52 11.16 -17.05 -0.71
C GLY A 52 10.53 -15.95 -1.56
N VAL A 53 9.41 -16.14 -2.27
CA VAL A 53 8.85 -15.07 -3.11
C VAL A 53 7.34 -14.84 -2.89
N PRO A 54 6.92 -13.75 -2.23
CA PRO A 54 5.58 -13.19 -2.39
C PRO A 54 5.46 -12.62 -3.81
N MET A 55 5.24 -13.50 -4.79
CA MET A 55 4.72 -13.04 -6.05
C MET A 55 3.21 -12.94 -5.96
N LEU A 56 2.72 -11.72 -6.14
CA LEU A 56 1.59 -11.49 -7.02
C LEU A 56 1.94 -12.16 -8.35
N SER A 57 1.27 -13.26 -8.72
CA SER A 57 1.50 -13.73 -10.09
C SER A 57 1.07 -12.60 -11.04
N PRO A 58 1.68 -12.45 -12.22
CA PRO A 58 1.20 -11.47 -13.20
C PRO A 58 -0.31 -11.60 -13.47
N GLU A 59 -0.84 -12.82 -13.32
CA GLU A 59 -2.25 -13.17 -13.47
C GLU A 59 -3.13 -12.67 -12.30
N THR A 60 -2.59 -12.47 -11.10
CA THR A 60 -3.37 -12.04 -9.91
C THR A 60 -3.01 -10.66 -9.39
N MET A 61 -2.00 -10.01 -9.98
CA MET A 61 -1.45 -8.73 -9.51
C MET A 61 -2.51 -7.64 -9.29
N GLU A 62 -3.44 -7.46 -10.23
CA GLU A 62 -4.50 -6.46 -10.10
C GLU A 62 -5.47 -6.79 -8.96
N LYS A 63 -5.83 -8.07 -8.80
CA LYS A 63 -6.76 -8.55 -7.76
C LYS A 63 -6.16 -8.39 -6.36
N ASP A 64 -4.89 -8.73 -6.22
CA ASP A 64 -4.19 -8.65 -4.95
C ASP A 64 -3.87 -7.19 -4.59
N ALA A 65 -3.46 -6.36 -5.56
CA ALA A 65 -3.31 -4.92 -5.39
C ALA A 65 -4.63 -4.26 -4.94
N THR A 66 -5.74 -4.60 -5.60
CA THR A 66 -7.08 -4.12 -5.23
C THR A 66 -7.42 -4.48 -3.78
N LYS A 67 -7.09 -5.69 -3.33
CA LYS A 67 -7.31 -6.09 -1.94
C LYS A 67 -6.43 -5.34 -0.95
N MET A 68 -5.16 -5.10 -1.28
CA MET A 68 -4.27 -4.31 -0.43
C MET A 68 -4.81 -2.90 -0.23
N MET A 69 -5.27 -2.27 -1.31
CA MET A 69 -5.89 -0.95 -1.24
C MET A 69 -7.15 -0.96 -0.38
N ILE A 70 -8.07 -1.89 -0.60
CA ILE A 70 -9.31 -1.97 0.18
C ILE A 70 -8.98 -2.06 1.66
N ARG A 71 -7.94 -2.81 2.05
CA ARG A 71 -7.53 -2.88 3.46
C ARG A 71 -6.85 -1.62 3.96
N HIS A 72 -6.01 -1.00 3.14
CA HIS A 72 -5.38 0.28 3.49
C HIS A 72 -6.46 1.34 3.73
N ASP A 73 -7.46 1.42 2.85
CA ASP A 73 -8.60 2.30 3.00
C ASP A 73 -9.56 1.88 4.11
N ASP A 74 -9.81 0.59 4.34
CA ASP A 74 -10.61 0.15 5.50
C ASP A 74 -9.90 0.50 6.82
N ARG A 75 -8.57 0.56 6.84
CA ARG A 75 -7.79 0.97 8.02
C ARG A 75 -7.79 2.49 8.19
N ASP A 76 -7.54 3.24 7.12
CA ASP A 76 -7.29 4.69 7.19
C ASP A 76 -8.55 5.53 6.92
N ASN A 77 -9.52 5.01 6.17
CA ASN A 77 -10.67 5.72 5.63
C ASN A 77 -12.04 5.08 5.93
N ALA A 78 -12.13 3.95 6.65
CA ALA A 78 -13.42 3.32 6.98
C ALA A 78 -14.36 4.27 7.76
N ALA A 79 -13.81 5.15 8.59
CA ALA A 79 -14.59 6.16 9.30
C ALA A 79 -15.17 7.25 8.38
N LEU A 80 -14.60 7.43 7.19
CA LEU A 80 -14.94 8.49 6.24
C LEU A 80 -15.86 8.03 5.11
N GLY A 81 -16.19 6.74 5.03
CA GLY A 81 -17.10 6.21 4.01
C GLY A 81 -16.59 6.36 2.58
N GLY A 82 -15.26 6.37 2.41
CA GLY A 82 -14.62 6.52 1.11
C GLY A 82 -14.82 5.33 0.18
N THR A 83 -14.84 5.59 -1.14
CA THR A 83 -14.80 4.54 -2.17
C THR A 83 -13.50 4.64 -2.96
N SER A 84 -12.74 3.55 -2.95
CA SER A 84 -11.42 3.50 -3.58
C SER A 84 -11.38 2.68 -4.85
N ASN A 85 -10.62 3.18 -5.82
CA ASN A 85 -10.46 2.55 -7.13
C ASN A 85 -8.98 2.48 -7.52
N LEU A 86 -8.56 1.30 -7.97
CA LEU A 86 -7.20 1.07 -8.45
C LEU A 86 -7.08 1.75 -9.81
N VAL A 87 -6.08 2.62 -9.95
CA VAL A 87 -5.81 3.35 -11.18
C VAL A 87 -4.74 2.63 -11.99
N SER A 88 -3.66 2.22 -11.32
CA SER A 88 -2.59 1.44 -11.96
C SER A 88 -1.82 0.60 -10.95
N VAL A 89 -1.26 -0.49 -11.44
CA VAL A 89 -0.30 -1.33 -10.72
C VAL A 89 0.85 -1.68 -11.66
N GLU A 90 2.08 -1.49 -11.20
CA GLU A 90 3.30 -1.75 -11.96
C GLU A 90 4.32 -2.47 -11.07
N GLN A 91 4.92 -3.53 -11.59
CA GLN A 91 6.06 -4.17 -10.95
C GLN A 91 7.36 -3.64 -11.55
N HIS A 92 8.23 -3.09 -10.71
CA HIS A 92 9.55 -2.62 -11.14
C HIS A 92 10.61 -3.56 -10.58
N THR A 93 11.41 -4.14 -11.48
CA THR A 93 12.55 -4.98 -11.10
C THR A 93 13.69 -4.09 -10.61
N PRO A 94 14.37 -4.42 -9.49
CA PRO A 94 15.56 -3.67 -9.08
C PRO A 94 16.63 -3.79 -10.17
N THR A 95 17.13 -2.67 -10.67
CA THR A 95 18.30 -2.67 -11.56
C THR A 95 19.57 -2.59 -10.70
N ASN A 96 20.65 -3.26 -11.11
CA ASN A 96 21.96 -3.24 -10.41
C ASN A 96 22.60 -1.84 -10.29
N THR A 97 21.93 -0.80 -10.77
CA THR A 97 22.28 0.60 -10.61
C THR A 97 21.79 1.12 -9.26
N ALA A 98 22.72 1.56 -8.41
CA ALA A 98 22.44 2.18 -7.13
C ALA A 98 21.33 3.25 -7.27
N GLY A 99 20.17 3.00 -6.64
CA GLY A 99 19.01 3.91 -6.65
C GLY A 99 17.73 3.32 -7.22
N SER A 100 17.78 2.19 -7.93
CA SER A 100 16.58 1.47 -8.39
C SER A 100 16.13 0.46 -7.33
N ASN A 101 15.41 0.95 -6.33
CA ASN A 101 14.79 0.04 -5.37
C ASN A 101 13.51 -0.53 -6.02
N GLY A 102 13.57 -1.80 -6.45
CA GLY A 102 12.43 -2.51 -7.03
C GLY A 102 11.22 -2.54 -6.09
N GLY A 103 10.08 -3.03 -6.59
CA GLY A 103 8.84 -3.03 -5.82
C GLY A 103 7.59 -3.15 -6.68
N ILE A 104 6.46 -3.26 -6.01
CA ILE A 104 5.14 -3.07 -6.63
C ILE A 104 4.72 -1.63 -6.35
N PHE A 105 4.42 -0.90 -7.42
CA PHE A 105 3.92 0.46 -7.39
C PHE A 105 2.43 0.44 -7.68
N MET A 106 1.64 1.08 -6.84
CA MET A 106 0.19 1.18 -6.99
C MET A 106 -0.24 2.62 -6.94
N VAL A 107 -1.21 2.98 -7.77
CA VAL A 107 -1.90 4.27 -7.73
C VAL A 107 -3.38 4.02 -7.50
N THR A 108 -3.94 4.68 -6.51
CA THR A 108 -5.34 4.53 -6.08
C THR A 108 -5.97 5.91 -5.98
N ASN A 109 -7.25 6.02 -6.35
CA ASN A 109 -8.05 7.19 -6.05
C ASN A 109 -9.17 6.81 -5.08
N THR A 110 -9.22 7.48 -3.94
CA THR A 110 -10.27 7.37 -2.92
C THR A 110 -11.19 8.59 -3.03
N VAL A 111 -12.47 8.36 -3.32
CA VAL A 111 -13.50 9.40 -3.33
C VAL A 111 -14.13 9.45 -1.95
N LEU A 112 -13.95 10.57 -1.25
CA LEU A 112 -14.47 10.80 0.09
C LEU A 112 -15.70 11.72 0.03
N PRO A 113 -16.83 11.34 0.65
CA PRO A 113 -17.92 12.28 0.88
C PRO A 113 -17.46 13.36 1.88
N THR A 114 -17.78 14.63 1.60
CA THR A 114 -17.43 15.74 2.50
C THR A 114 -18.55 16.09 3.48
N GLY A 115 -19.71 15.45 3.37
CA GLY A 115 -20.94 15.79 4.11
C GLY A 115 -21.64 17.07 3.62
N GLY A 116 -21.07 17.76 2.63
CA GLY A 116 -21.68 18.92 1.98
C GLY A 116 -22.37 18.58 0.65
N THR A 117 -22.96 19.58 0.01
CA THR A 117 -23.54 19.46 -1.33
C THR A 117 -23.08 20.58 -2.24
N VAL A 118 -22.89 20.30 -3.52
CA VAL A 118 -22.57 21.27 -4.58
C VAL A 118 -23.57 21.16 -5.72
N LYS A 119 -23.72 22.22 -6.52
CA LYS A 119 -24.47 22.14 -7.79
C LYS A 119 -23.54 21.64 -8.89
N ASN A 120 -23.96 20.61 -9.60
CA ASN A 120 -23.25 20.15 -10.79
C ASN A 120 -23.50 21.07 -12.00
N GLU A 121 -22.86 20.77 -13.13
CA GLU A 121 -22.91 21.57 -14.38
C GLU A 121 -24.33 21.77 -14.94
N ILE A 122 -25.26 20.84 -14.63
CA ILE A 122 -26.67 20.92 -15.04
C ILE A 122 -27.58 21.49 -13.93
N GLY A 123 -27.00 22.06 -12.88
CA GLY A 123 -27.72 22.75 -11.79
C GLY A 123 -28.34 21.84 -10.73
N ARG A 124 -28.10 20.52 -10.78
CA ARG A 124 -28.59 19.57 -9.76
C ARG A 124 -27.69 19.58 -8.54
N THR A 125 -28.30 19.58 -7.36
CA THR A 125 -27.60 19.37 -6.09
C THR A 125 -27.10 17.94 -6.01
N VAL A 126 -25.80 17.77 -5.85
CA VAL A 126 -25.13 16.47 -5.67
C VAL A 126 -24.26 16.54 -4.42
N GLU A 127 -23.92 15.38 -3.86
CA GLU A 127 -22.98 15.29 -2.74
C GLU A 127 -21.62 15.85 -3.15
N ALA A 128 -21.04 16.69 -2.29
CA ALA A 128 -19.72 17.23 -2.48
C ALA A 128 -18.69 16.17 -2.08
N THR A 129 -17.78 15.86 -3.00
CA THR A 129 -16.76 14.84 -2.81
C THR A 129 -15.35 15.43 -2.90
N LEU A 130 -14.43 14.81 -2.16
CA LEU A 130 -12.99 15.07 -2.25
C LEU A 130 -12.34 13.83 -2.86
N ILE A 131 -11.53 14.00 -3.90
CA ILE A 131 -10.73 12.91 -4.44
C ILE A 131 -9.35 12.98 -3.78
N ARG A 132 -8.98 11.93 -3.07
CA ARG A 132 -7.61 11.71 -2.59
C ARG A 132 -6.92 10.69 -3.51
N GLN A 133 -5.70 10.99 -3.89
CA GLN A 133 -4.86 10.03 -4.59
C GLN A 133 -3.83 9.45 -3.63
N VAL A 134 -3.67 8.14 -3.68
CA VAL A 134 -2.68 7.38 -2.93
C VAL A 134 -1.69 6.78 -3.93
N LYS A 135 -0.40 7.03 -3.72
CA LYS A 135 0.67 6.35 -4.43
C LYS A 135 1.43 5.51 -3.42
N THR A 136 1.59 4.24 -3.77
CA THR A 136 2.13 3.24 -2.85
C THR A 136 3.28 2.50 -3.49
N ARG A 137 4.30 2.20 -2.67
CA ARG A 137 5.39 1.32 -3.02
C ARG A 137 5.50 0.19 -2.00
N VAL A 138 5.45 -1.05 -2.45
CA VAL A 138 5.52 -2.25 -1.61
C VAL A 138 6.75 -3.07 -1.97
N VAL A 139 7.50 -3.50 -0.96
CA VAL A 139 8.66 -4.39 -1.14
C VAL A 139 8.61 -5.60 -0.21
N LEU A 140 9.30 -6.66 -0.61
CA LEU A 140 9.52 -7.82 0.23
C LEU A 140 10.63 -7.58 1.24
N GLN A 141 10.34 -7.89 2.50
CA GLN A 141 11.30 -8.03 3.57
C GLN A 141 11.40 -9.51 3.98
N THR A 142 12.54 -10.11 3.74
CA THR A 142 12.88 -11.43 4.30
C THR A 142 13.67 -11.20 5.58
N SER A 143 13.09 -11.63 6.70
CA SER A 143 13.78 -11.63 7.99
C SER A 143 14.18 -13.06 8.37
N GLU A 144 15.45 -13.26 8.73
CA GLU A 144 15.88 -14.51 9.32
C GLU A 144 15.56 -14.49 10.82
N SER A 145 14.66 -15.35 11.26
CA SER A 145 14.43 -15.62 12.68
C SER A 145 15.08 -16.94 13.05
N THR A 146 15.82 -16.96 14.15
CA THR A 146 16.38 -18.20 14.72
C THR A 146 15.67 -18.47 16.04
N ALA A 147 14.62 -19.29 16.01
CA ALA A 147 13.94 -19.76 17.21
C ALA A 147 14.35 -21.22 17.47
N GLY A 148 14.95 -21.49 18.62
CA GLY A 148 15.32 -22.86 19.03
C GLY A 148 16.37 -23.54 18.14
N GLY A 149 17.24 -22.78 17.47
CA GLY A 149 18.30 -23.32 16.59
C GLY A 149 17.83 -23.67 15.17
N VAL A 150 16.55 -23.48 14.85
CA VAL A 150 16.01 -23.61 13.49
C VAL A 150 15.97 -22.23 12.85
N LYS A 151 16.68 -22.07 11.74
CA LYS A 151 16.54 -20.88 10.88
C LYS A 151 15.21 -20.95 10.15
N SER A 152 14.35 -19.97 10.37
CA SER A 152 13.11 -19.79 9.61
C SER A 152 13.14 -18.40 8.99
N SER A 153 12.97 -18.35 7.67
CA SER A 153 12.76 -17.10 6.96
C SER A 153 11.30 -16.69 7.09
N VAL A 154 11.06 -15.54 7.72
CA VAL A 154 9.73 -14.92 7.71
C VAL A 154 9.72 -13.84 6.65
N ASN A 155 8.89 -14.06 5.62
CA ASN A 155 8.61 -13.07 4.60
C ASN A 155 7.52 -12.13 5.11
N SER A 156 7.81 -10.84 5.11
CA SER A 156 6.85 -9.78 5.35
C SER A 156 6.93 -8.77 4.22
N LEU A 157 5.94 -7.90 4.09
CA LEU A 157 5.94 -6.86 3.09
C LEU A 157 5.93 -5.51 3.76
N LEU A 158 6.68 -4.58 3.22
CA LEU A 158 6.77 -3.22 3.71
C LEU A 158 6.20 -2.28 2.65
N GLY A 159 5.06 -1.68 2.95
CA GLY A 159 4.36 -0.72 2.11
C GLY A 159 4.57 0.71 2.59
N VAL A 160 4.97 1.59 1.69
CA VAL A 160 4.96 3.04 1.89
C VAL A 160 3.78 3.60 1.11
N TRP A 161 2.85 4.23 1.80
CA TRP A 161 1.64 4.81 1.24
C TRP A 161 1.72 6.32 1.40
N VAL A 162 1.57 7.05 0.30
CA VAL A 162 1.52 8.52 0.32
C VAL A 162 0.17 8.94 -0.25
N SER A 163 -0.66 9.52 0.60
CA SER A 163 -2.02 9.96 0.30
C SER A 163 -2.10 11.48 0.35
N ALA A 164 -2.64 12.13 -0.67
CA ALA A 164 -2.92 13.57 -0.65
C ALA A 164 -4.15 13.88 -1.51
N PRO A 165 -4.81 15.03 -1.31
CA PRO A 165 -5.82 15.54 -2.24
C PRO A 165 -5.29 15.54 -3.68
N LEU A 166 -6.14 15.21 -4.66
CA LEU A 166 -5.74 15.08 -6.06
C LEU A 166 -5.16 16.39 -6.62
N ASP A 167 -5.68 17.52 -6.20
CA ASP A 167 -5.20 18.85 -6.57
C ASP A 167 -3.78 19.12 -6.04
N GLU A 168 -3.40 18.62 -4.85
CA GLU A 168 -2.03 18.71 -4.35
C GLU A 168 -1.05 17.90 -5.20
N TRP A 169 -1.45 16.72 -5.68
CA TRP A 169 -0.64 15.93 -6.61
C TRP A 169 -0.41 16.63 -7.95
N GLN A 170 -1.36 17.44 -8.39
CA GLN A 170 -1.31 18.17 -9.66
C GLN A 170 -0.49 19.46 -9.57
N LYS A 171 -0.25 20.00 -8.37
CA LYS A 171 0.65 21.14 -8.17
C LYS A 171 2.09 20.74 -8.47
N LEU A 172 2.79 21.53 -9.30
CA LEU A 172 4.16 21.23 -9.71
C LEU A 172 5.11 21.01 -8.52
N VAL A 173 5.13 21.95 -7.57
CA VAL A 173 6.05 21.90 -6.42
C VAL A 173 5.67 20.79 -5.45
N MET A 174 4.38 20.69 -5.10
CA MET A 174 3.92 19.72 -4.11
C MET A 174 3.94 18.29 -4.67
N GLY A 175 3.43 18.08 -5.88
CA GLY A 175 3.50 16.80 -6.57
C GLY A 175 4.94 16.27 -6.69
N THR A 176 5.91 17.14 -7.02
CA THR A 176 7.33 16.76 -7.04
C THR A 176 7.82 16.31 -5.67
N LYS A 177 7.50 17.06 -4.60
CA LYS A 177 7.86 16.69 -3.22
C LYS A 177 7.26 15.34 -2.81
N LEU A 178 5.98 15.12 -3.10
CA LEU A 178 5.29 13.86 -2.78
C LEU A 178 5.92 12.67 -3.51
N ILE A 179 6.29 12.83 -4.78
CA ILE A 179 7.02 11.79 -5.54
C ILE A 179 8.40 11.52 -4.91
N GLN A 180 9.13 12.57 -4.55
CA GLN A 180 10.43 12.43 -3.89
C GLN A 180 10.32 11.69 -2.57
N ILE A 181 9.28 11.95 -1.78
CA ILE A 181 9.02 11.24 -0.52
C ILE A 181 8.87 9.74 -0.77
N VAL A 182 7.99 9.32 -1.71
CA VAL A 182 7.79 7.91 -2.07
C VAL A 182 9.11 7.24 -2.46
N ASN A 183 9.96 7.94 -3.22
CA ASN A 183 11.20 7.39 -3.76
C ASN A 183 12.37 7.45 -2.76
N SER A 184 12.36 8.40 -1.83
CA SER A 184 13.45 8.63 -0.86
C SER A 184 13.47 7.59 0.26
N ILE A 185 12.34 6.94 0.53
CA ILE A 185 12.28 5.90 1.55
C ILE A 185 13.00 4.67 1.00
N GLN A 186 14.23 4.49 1.50
CA GLN A 186 15.01 3.29 1.26
C GLN A 186 14.38 2.17 2.07
N LEU A 187 13.81 1.21 1.34
CA LEU A 187 13.30 -0.01 1.92
C LEU A 187 14.35 -1.08 1.64
N GLU A 188 15.12 -1.44 2.65
CA GLU A 188 16.00 -2.60 2.56
C GLU A 188 15.12 -3.86 2.55
N GLY A 189 15.25 -4.63 1.48
CA GLY A 189 14.39 -5.76 1.16
C GLY A 189 14.99 -6.63 0.06
N GLY A 190 14.59 -7.91 0.03
CA GLY A 190 15.07 -8.88 -0.95
C GLY A 190 14.54 -8.63 -2.36
N GLN A 191 15.15 -9.28 -3.36
CA GLN A 191 14.62 -9.29 -4.73
C GLN A 191 13.19 -9.86 -4.73
N LEU A 192 12.26 -9.15 -5.40
CA LEU A 192 10.93 -9.65 -5.78
C LEU A 192 11.04 -10.55 -7.00
#